data_AF-A0A6C0D509-F1
#
_entry.id   AF-A0A6C0D509-F1
#
_cell.length_a   1.000
_cell.length_b   1.000
_cell.length_c   1.000
_cell.angle_alpha   90.00
_cell.angle_beta   90.00
_cell.angle_gamma   90.00
#
_symmetry.space_group_name_H-M   'P 1'
#
loop_
_entity.id
_entity.type
_entity.pdbx_description
1 polymer ?
#
loop_
_entity_poly.entity_id
_entity_poly.type
_entity_poly.pdbx_seq_one_letter_code
_entity_poly.pdbx_strand_id
1 'polypeptide(L)'
;DLPNEDYCRRSQPGYASGYPRLKKEDFSCPIIMKRTLDDNKNIFRVKKQDVCPADYYKGALVVAPRRDYHYYRQNDDTKYWDHKPGYKPVQHVDSNNNIITDPQLAARNYGGTLHYTDFCGYLCVPRDPEKKRMTMYPNPALAPMKKRLTREIKNIIHRRTRRNYRI
;
A
#
# COMPACT_ATOMS: atom_id res chain seq x y z
N ASP A 1 -7.40 -19.79 24.38
CA ASP A 1 -6.27 -19.13 23.71
C ASP A 1 -6.33 -19.37 22.20
N LEU A 2 -6.61 -18.32 21.42
CA LEU A 2 -6.62 -18.43 19.95
C LEU A 2 -5.17 -18.40 19.44
N PRO A 3 -4.76 -19.33 18.56
CA PRO A 3 -3.39 -19.36 18.05
C PRO A 3 -3.05 -18.04 17.37
N ASN A 4 -2.02 -17.39 17.90
CA ASN A 4 -1.59 -16.02 17.62
C ASN A 4 -0.88 -15.87 16.25
N GLU A 5 -1.02 -16.85 15.34
CA GLU A 5 -0.20 -16.94 14.13
C GLU A 5 -0.87 -16.32 12.89
N ASP A 6 -2.19 -16.15 12.86
CA ASP A 6 -2.89 -15.78 11.62
C ASP A 6 -3.46 -14.34 11.59
N TYR A 7 -2.94 -13.45 12.42
CA TYR A 7 -3.31 -12.03 12.40
C TYR A 7 -2.18 -11.16 11.82
N CYS A 8 -2.28 -10.79 10.55
CA CYS A 8 -1.39 -9.79 9.94
C CYS A 8 -1.71 -8.40 10.52
N ARG A 9 -0.89 -7.95 11.47
CA ARG A 9 -1.09 -6.69 12.23
C ARG A 9 -0.91 -5.40 11.41
N ARG A 10 -0.53 -5.50 10.13
CA ARG A 10 -0.27 -4.36 9.26
C ARG A 10 -1.10 -4.47 8.00
N SER A 11 -1.54 -3.32 7.49
CA SER A 11 -2.14 -3.26 6.17
C SER A 11 -1.15 -3.72 5.11
N GLN A 12 -1.62 -4.45 4.11
CA GLN A 12 -0.80 -4.90 2.97
C GLN A 12 -1.54 -4.59 1.66
N PRO A 13 -0.83 -4.34 0.56
CA PRO A 13 -1.42 -4.15 -0.76
C PRO A 13 -2.35 -5.31 -1.13
N GLY A 14 -3.53 -4.95 -1.64
CA GLY A 14 -4.55 -5.86 -2.13
C GLY A 14 -5.57 -6.26 -1.07
N TYR A 15 -5.31 -6.04 0.22
CA TYR A 15 -6.27 -6.44 1.26
C TYR A 15 -7.56 -5.62 1.19
N ALA A 16 -7.51 -4.35 0.76
CA ALA A 16 -8.72 -3.53 0.64
C ALA A 16 -9.60 -3.99 -0.53
N SER A 17 -8.97 -4.57 -1.55
CA SER A 17 -9.62 -5.17 -2.72
C SER A 17 -9.84 -6.68 -2.60
N GLY A 18 -9.63 -7.27 -1.41
CA GLY A 18 -10.00 -8.64 -1.10
C GLY A 18 -9.04 -9.73 -1.58
N TYR A 19 -7.79 -9.37 -1.91
CA TYR A 19 -6.76 -10.35 -2.25
C TYR A 19 -6.42 -11.26 -1.06
N PRO A 20 -6.00 -12.53 -1.30
CA PRO A 20 -5.49 -13.40 -0.25
C PRO A 20 -4.18 -12.87 0.34
N ARG A 21 -3.77 -13.43 1.48
CA ARG A 21 -2.48 -13.11 2.12
C ARG A 21 -1.33 -13.31 1.13
N LEU A 22 -0.37 -12.39 1.18
CA LEU A 22 0.86 -12.50 0.39
C LEU A 22 1.63 -13.76 0.82
N LYS A 23 2.03 -14.57 -0.15
CA LYS A 23 2.99 -15.65 -0.01
C LYS A 23 4.37 -15.18 -0.46
N LYS A 24 5.41 -15.97 -0.20
CA LYS A 24 6.77 -15.64 -0.63
C LYS A 24 6.81 -15.35 -2.14
N GLU A 25 6.12 -16.13 -2.94
CA GLU A 25 6.08 -16.00 -4.40
C GLU A 25 5.43 -14.69 -4.87
N ASP A 26 4.60 -14.07 -4.04
CA ASP A 26 3.85 -12.86 -4.38
C ASP A 26 4.70 -11.58 -4.31
N PHE A 27 5.88 -11.63 -3.68
CA PHE A 27 6.80 -10.50 -3.61
C PHE A 27 7.54 -10.33 -4.94
N SER A 28 6.82 -9.81 -5.94
CA SER A 28 7.30 -9.44 -7.27
C SER A 28 6.66 -8.12 -7.72
N CYS A 29 7.34 -7.38 -8.59
CA CYS A 29 6.82 -6.10 -9.07
C CYS A 29 5.41 -6.17 -9.70
N PRO A 30 5.09 -7.12 -10.61
CA PRO A 30 3.75 -7.18 -11.19
C PRO A 30 2.65 -7.38 -10.14
N ILE A 31 2.90 -8.23 -9.14
CA ILE A 31 1.89 -8.58 -8.12
C ILE A 31 1.70 -7.43 -7.13
N ILE A 32 2.79 -6.89 -6.55
CA ILE A 32 2.68 -5.82 -5.56
C ILE A 32 2.15 -4.54 -6.20
N MET A 33 2.59 -4.21 -7.41
CA MET A 33 2.06 -3.05 -8.15
C MET A 33 0.57 -3.20 -8.42
N LYS A 34 0.13 -4.36 -8.96
CA LYS A 34 -1.29 -4.61 -9.23
C LYS A 34 -2.13 -4.47 -7.97
N ARG A 35 -1.70 -5.10 -6.87
CA ARG A 35 -2.41 -5.04 -5.58
C ARG A 35 -2.48 -3.62 -5.01
N THR A 36 -1.42 -2.82 -5.19
CA THR A 36 -1.38 -1.40 -4.78
C THR A 36 -2.42 -0.57 -5.52
N LEU A 37 -2.49 -0.72 -6.85
CA LEU A 37 -3.39 0.03 -7.72
C LEU A 37 -4.85 -0.42 -7.56
N ASP A 38 -5.09 -1.71 -7.40
CA ASP A 38 -6.43 -2.25 -7.20
C ASP A 38 -7.06 -1.76 -5.88
N ASP A 39 -6.27 -1.61 -4.81
CA ASP A 39 -6.76 -1.01 -3.55
C ASP A 39 -7.11 0.48 -3.72
N ASN A 40 -6.41 1.20 -4.61
CA ASN A 40 -6.39 2.65 -4.69
C ASN A 40 -6.61 3.16 -6.12
N LYS A 41 -7.88 3.37 -6.51
CA LYS A 41 -8.25 3.86 -7.85
C LYS A 41 -7.65 5.22 -8.25
N ASN A 42 -7.24 6.02 -7.26
CA ASN A 42 -6.63 7.33 -7.49
C ASN A 42 -5.10 7.26 -7.62
N ILE A 43 -4.45 6.14 -7.29
CA ILE A 43 -3.01 5.98 -7.50
C ILE A 43 -2.78 5.48 -8.93
N PHE A 44 -1.83 6.08 -9.64
CA PHE A 44 -1.50 5.68 -11.00
C PHE A 44 0.01 5.70 -11.25
N ARG A 45 0.46 4.89 -12.22
CA ARG A 45 1.87 4.78 -12.60
C ARG A 45 2.27 5.97 -13.47
N VAL A 46 3.51 6.39 -13.29
CA VAL A 46 4.13 7.47 -14.07
C VAL A 46 5.59 7.15 -14.39
N LYS A 47 6.16 7.87 -15.35
CA LYS A 47 7.59 7.83 -15.66
C LYS A 47 8.38 8.71 -14.69
N LYS A 48 9.70 8.56 -14.71
CA LYS A 48 10.63 9.34 -13.87
C LYS A 48 10.48 10.85 -14.10
N GLN A 49 10.31 11.28 -15.34
CA GLN A 49 10.22 12.69 -15.73
C GLN A 49 8.83 13.30 -15.57
N ASP A 50 7.79 12.48 -15.41
CA ASP A 50 6.41 12.99 -15.31
C ASP A 50 6.22 13.76 -14.01
N VAL A 51 5.50 14.87 -14.08
CA VAL A 51 5.13 15.69 -12.93
C VAL A 51 3.75 15.27 -12.44
N CYS A 52 3.64 14.97 -11.15
CA CYS A 52 2.34 14.65 -10.56
C CYS A 52 1.46 15.92 -10.46
N PRO A 53 0.12 15.78 -10.54
CA PRO A 53 -0.77 16.91 -10.27
C PRO A 53 -0.54 17.49 -8.87
N ALA A 54 -0.90 18.76 -8.66
CA ALA A 54 -0.60 19.46 -7.40
C ALA A 54 -1.17 18.78 -6.14
N ASP A 55 -2.34 18.15 -6.25
CA ASP A 55 -2.97 17.38 -5.15
C ASP A 55 -2.38 15.97 -4.97
N TYR A 56 -1.26 15.67 -5.64
CA TYR A 56 -0.53 14.40 -5.57
C TYR A 56 0.94 14.65 -5.19
N TYR A 57 1.57 13.62 -4.62
CA TYR A 57 3.02 13.53 -4.47
C TYR A 57 3.55 12.34 -5.27
N LYS A 58 4.84 12.37 -5.59
CA LYS A 58 5.50 11.28 -6.31
C LYS A 58 5.93 10.18 -5.34
N GLY A 59 5.58 8.93 -5.66
CA GLY A 59 5.97 7.73 -4.95
C GLY A 59 6.80 6.81 -5.83
N ALA A 60 7.48 5.84 -5.23
CA ALA A 60 8.13 4.74 -5.95
C ALA A 60 7.96 3.44 -5.17
N LEU A 61 7.91 2.33 -5.91
CA LEU A 61 7.79 0.98 -5.36
C LEU A 61 9.02 0.15 -5.77
N VAL A 62 9.58 -0.55 -4.80
CA VAL A 62 10.64 -1.54 -5.00
C VAL A 62 10.27 -2.85 -4.33
N VAL A 63 10.88 -3.94 -4.78
CA VAL A 63 10.66 -5.28 -4.26
C VAL A 63 11.99 -5.94 -3.96
N ALA A 64 12.05 -6.60 -2.80
CA ALA A 64 13.05 -7.60 -2.47
C ALA A 64 12.44 -8.96 -2.83
N PRO A 65 12.83 -9.58 -3.96
CA PRO A 65 12.15 -10.75 -4.49
C PRO A 65 12.01 -11.85 -3.45
N ARG A 66 10.80 -12.41 -3.38
CA ARG A 66 10.45 -13.48 -2.44
C ARG A 66 10.48 -13.13 -0.94
N ARG A 67 10.74 -11.86 -0.59
CA ARG A 67 10.98 -11.44 0.80
C ARG A 67 10.10 -10.27 1.24
N ASP A 68 10.17 -9.15 0.54
CA ASP A 68 9.54 -7.90 0.99
C ASP A 68 9.27 -6.94 -0.18
N TYR A 69 8.57 -5.84 0.11
CA TYR A 69 8.41 -4.70 -0.78
C TYR A 69 8.60 -3.41 0.02
N HIS A 70 8.95 -2.32 -0.65
CA HIS A 70 9.15 -1.04 0.02
C HIS A 70 8.70 0.14 -0.83
N TYR A 71 8.20 1.18 -0.17
CA TYR A 71 7.76 2.41 -0.81
C TYR A 71 8.67 3.58 -0.43
N TYR A 72 8.91 4.43 -1.41
CA TYR A 72 9.53 5.75 -1.25
C TYR A 72 8.51 6.84 -1.52
N ARG A 73 8.69 7.99 -0.88
CA ARG A 73 7.93 9.22 -1.14
C ARG A 73 8.90 10.33 -1.48
N GLN A 74 8.64 11.07 -2.55
CA GLN A 74 9.36 12.29 -2.83
C GLN A 74 8.91 13.38 -1.87
N ASN A 75 9.87 14.04 -1.24
CA ASN A 75 9.68 15.17 -0.34
C ASN A 75 9.28 16.41 -1.14
N ASP A 76 8.31 17.17 -0.63
CA ASP A 76 7.78 18.33 -1.34
C ASP A 76 8.74 19.52 -1.31
N ASP A 77 9.54 19.65 -0.26
CA ASP A 77 10.41 20.80 -0.03
C ASP A 77 11.78 20.57 -0.71
N THR A 78 12.43 19.45 -0.39
CA THR A 78 13.79 19.17 -0.86
C THR A 78 13.86 18.50 -2.22
N LYS A 79 12.75 17.92 -2.69
CA LYS A 79 12.67 17.05 -3.89
C LYS A 79 13.48 15.75 -3.81
N TYR A 80 14.15 15.50 -2.68
CA TYR A 80 14.75 14.19 -2.35
C TYR A 80 13.67 13.17 -2.00
N TRP A 81 14.10 11.93 -1.78
CA TRP A 81 13.19 10.83 -1.50
C TRP A 81 13.37 10.30 -0.08
N ASP A 82 12.25 10.26 0.63
CA ASP A 82 12.14 9.75 1.97
C ASP A 82 11.61 8.32 1.97
N HIS A 83 12.06 7.53 2.96
CA HIS A 83 11.57 6.17 3.18
C HIS A 83 11.63 5.82 4.67
N LYS A 84 10.83 4.84 5.12
CA LYS A 84 10.75 4.44 6.53
C LYS A 84 11.12 2.95 6.71
N PRO A 85 12.36 2.62 7.11
CA PRO A 85 12.79 1.24 7.30
C PRO A 85 12.22 0.63 8.58
N GLY A 86 11.09 -0.08 8.48
CA GLY A 86 10.48 -0.76 9.61
C GLY A 86 10.20 0.17 10.80
N TYR A 87 10.85 -0.10 11.95
CA TYR A 87 10.68 0.68 13.18
C TYR A 87 11.58 1.92 13.27
N LYS A 88 12.56 2.08 12.35
CA LYS A 88 13.48 3.21 12.36
C LYS A 88 12.75 4.52 12.01
N PRO A 89 13.32 5.70 12.37
CA PRO A 89 12.83 7.00 11.89
C PRO A 89 12.79 7.06 10.36
N VAL A 90 12.08 8.06 9.83
CA VAL A 90 12.12 8.38 8.39
C VAL A 90 13.56 8.77 8.02
N GLN A 91 14.03 8.28 6.87
CA GLN A 91 15.36 8.54 6.34
C GLN A 91 15.26 9.07 4.92
N HIS A 92 16.22 9.88 4.51
CA HIS A 92 16.38 10.42 3.16
C HIS A 92 17.64 9.90 2.46
N VAL A 93 18.35 8.95 3.09
CA VAL A 93 19.57 8.35 2.59
C VAL A 93 19.36 6.88 2.26
N ASP A 94 20.12 6.38 1.29
CA ASP A 94 20.09 5.01 0.81
C ASP A 94 20.91 4.06 1.71
N SER A 95 21.02 2.77 1.33
CA SER A 95 21.76 1.80 2.15
C SER A 95 23.27 2.08 2.26
N ASN A 96 23.81 2.96 1.43
CA ASN A 96 25.21 3.39 1.42
C ASN A 96 25.38 4.79 2.04
N ASN A 97 24.37 5.32 2.74
CA ASN A 97 24.31 6.67 3.32
C ASN A 97 24.35 7.82 2.29
N ASN A 98 23.99 7.59 1.02
CA ASN A 98 23.87 8.66 0.03
C ASN A 98 22.47 9.25 0.02
N ILE A 99 22.33 10.57 -0.18
CA ILE A 99 21.03 11.22 -0.36
C ILE A 99 20.29 10.59 -1.55
N ILE A 100 19.03 10.21 -1.35
CA ILE A 100 18.23 9.60 -2.41
C ILE A 100 17.62 10.70 -3.29
N THR A 101 18.22 10.90 -4.46
CA THR A 101 17.67 11.77 -5.52
C THR A 101 16.79 10.99 -6.51
N ASP A 102 17.06 9.70 -6.66
CA ASP A 102 16.28 8.78 -7.47
C ASP A 102 16.25 7.38 -6.84
N PRO A 103 15.07 6.89 -6.39
CA PRO A 103 14.92 5.57 -5.81
C PRO A 103 15.32 4.45 -6.76
N GLN A 104 15.29 4.65 -8.10
CA GLN A 104 15.71 3.63 -9.08
C GLN A 104 17.23 3.40 -9.05
N LEU A 105 18.01 4.44 -8.79
CA LEU A 105 19.48 4.42 -8.82
C LEU A 105 20.09 4.25 -7.42
N ALA A 106 19.31 4.48 -6.37
CA ALA A 106 19.75 4.35 -4.98
C ALA A 106 20.23 2.93 -4.63
N ALA A 107 21.17 2.83 -3.70
CA ALA A 107 21.53 1.55 -3.10
C ALA A 107 20.41 1.05 -2.18
N ARG A 108 19.95 -0.18 -2.40
CA ARG A 108 18.81 -0.76 -1.67
C ARG A 108 19.14 -2.10 -1.01
N ASN A 109 20.41 -2.29 -0.66
CA ASN A 109 20.87 -3.46 0.06
C ASN A 109 20.95 -3.13 1.56
N TYR A 110 19.88 -3.39 2.30
CA TYR A 110 19.83 -3.10 3.74
C TYR A 110 20.27 -4.30 4.61
N GLY A 111 20.96 -5.28 4.01
CA GLY A 111 21.49 -6.47 4.67
C GLY A 111 20.46 -7.57 4.92
N GLY A 112 20.96 -8.72 5.39
CA GLY A 112 20.14 -9.89 5.72
C GLY A 112 19.41 -10.44 4.51
N THR A 113 18.07 -10.29 4.49
CA THR A 113 17.24 -10.71 3.35
C THR A 113 16.50 -9.55 2.68
N LEU A 114 16.88 -8.31 3.01
CA LEU A 114 16.20 -7.08 2.55
C LEU A 114 17.03 -6.43 1.44
N HIS A 115 17.14 -7.16 0.33
CA HIS A 115 17.81 -6.73 -0.89
C HIS A 115 16.76 -6.34 -1.93
N TYR A 116 16.41 -5.06 -2.01
CA TYR A 116 15.37 -4.59 -2.94
C TYR A 116 15.94 -4.38 -4.35
N THR A 117 16.30 -5.48 -5.01
CA THR A 117 16.90 -5.48 -6.34
C THR A 117 15.96 -4.92 -7.39
N ASP A 118 14.66 -5.15 -7.24
CA ASP A 118 13.67 -4.88 -8.29
C ASP A 118 13.05 -3.51 -8.10
N PHE A 119 13.23 -2.62 -9.09
CA PHE A 119 12.53 -1.34 -9.15
C PHE A 119 11.24 -1.49 -9.97
N CYS A 120 10.08 -1.24 -9.36
CA CYS A 120 8.78 -1.53 -9.98
C CYS A 120 8.17 -0.33 -10.72
N GLY A 121 8.63 0.89 -10.40
CA GLY A 121 8.22 2.12 -11.06
C GLY A 121 7.80 3.23 -10.11
N TYR A 122 7.51 4.37 -10.70
CA TYR A 122 7.01 5.55 -10.00
C TYR A 122 5.48 5.59 -10.03
N LEU A 123 4.93 6.28 -9.04
CA LEU A 123 3.51 6.46 -8.80
C LEU A 123 3.22 7.93 -8.56
N CYS A 124 2.04 8.41 -8.94
CA CYS A 124 1.44 9.59 -8.32
C CYS A 124 0.44 9.12 -7.27
N VAL A 125 0.58 9.63 -6.05
CA VAL A 125 -0.25 9.24 -4.90
C VAL A 125 -0.99 10.47 -4.36
N PRO A 126 -2.31 10.40 -4.16
CA PRO A 126 -3.07 11.57 -3.73
C PRO A 126 -2.64 11.99 -2.32
N ARG A 127 -2.58 13.30 -2.09
CA ARG A 127 -2.29 13.91 -0.78
C ARG A 127 -3.44 13.65 0.19
N ASP A 128 -4.66 13.74 -0.30
CA ASP A 128 -5.89 13.48 0.45
C ASP A 128 -5.91 12.05 1.03
N PRO A 129 -5.98 11.88 2.37
CA PRO A 129 -6.11 10.56 3.01
C PRO A 129 -7.38 9.82 2.61
N GLU A 130 -8.51 10.49 2.35
CA GLU A 130 -9.79 9.85 2.01
C GLU A 130 -9.76 9.21 0.61
N LYS A 131 -8.81 9.65 -0.24
CA LYS A 131 -8.55 9.06 -1.56
C LYS A 131 -7.63 7.85 -1.51
N LYS A 132 -7.15 7.46 -0.33
CA LYS A 132 -6.30 6.28 -0.10
C LYS A 132 -7.05 5.24 0.72
N ARG A 133 -6.91 3.97 0.34
CA ARG A 133 -7.49 2.83 1.01
C ARG A 133 -6.39 1.85 1.35
N MET A 134 -6.34 1.48 2.62
CA MET A 134 -5.46 0.46 3.16
C MET A 134 -6.22 -0.28 4.26
N THR A 135 -6.09 -1.59 4.31
CA THR A 135 -6.74 -2.38 5.36
C THR A 135 -5.86 -3.55 5.78
N MET A 136 -6.04 -3.98 7.02
CA MET A 136 -5.44 -5.19 7.55
C MET A 136 -6.18 -6.42 7.04
N TYR A 137 -5.51 -7.57 7.00
CA TYR A 137 -6.18 -8.80 6.59
C TYR A 137 -7.36 -9.08 7.53
N PRO A 138 -8.57 -9.34 7.02
CA PRO A 138 -9.71 -9.60 7.88
C PRO A 138 -9.43 -10.85 8.72
N ASN A 139 -9.61 -10.74 10.04
CA ASN A 139 -9.54 -11.89 10.93
C ASN A 139 -10.57 -12.94 10.45
N PRO A 140 -10.16 -14.16 10.04
CA PRO A 140 -11.08 -15.18 9.54
C PRO A 140 -12.21 -15.49 10.51
N ALA A 141 -11.95 -15.46 11.82
CA ALA A 141 -12.95 -15.69 12.86
C ALA A 141 -14.03 -14.59 12.91
N LEU A 142 -13.67 -13.35 12.57
CA LEU A 142 -14.60 -12.20 12.57
C LEU A 142 -15.27 -11.97 11.21
N ALA A 143 -14.76 -12.57 10.14
CA ALA A 143 -15.26 -12.35 8.78
C ALA A 143 -16.74 -12.74 8.59
N PRO A 144 -17.26 -13.87 9.12
CA PRO A 144 -18.68 -14.21 9.03
C PRO A 144 -19.58 -13.20 9.74
N MET A 145 -19.20 -12.77 10.96
CA MET A 145 -19.94 -11.77 11.74
C MET A 145 -19.98 -10.43 11.02
N LYS A 146 -18.82 -9.96 10.50
CA LYS A 146 -18.74 -8.71 9.74
C LYS A 146 -19.58 -8.76 8.46
N LYS A 147 -19.61 -9.88 7.73
CA LYS A 147 -20.47 -10.08 6.56
C LYS A 147 -21.96 -10.01 6.92
N ARG A 148 -22.36 -10.67 8.01
CA ARG A 148 -23.75 -10.64 8.51
C ARG A 148 -24.17 -9.21 8.87
N LEU A 149 -23.38 -8.52 9.69
CA LEU A 149 -23.67 -7.14 10.09
C LEU A 149 -23.76 -6.21 8.87
N THR A 150 -22.84 -6.34 7.91
CA THR A 150 -22.88 -5.56 6.67
C THR A 150 -24.18 -5.79 5.88
N ARG A 151 -24.65 -7.04 5.81
CA ARG A 151 -25.91 -7.39 5.14
C ARG A 151 -27.11 -6.81 5.88
N GLU A 152 -27.13 -6.89 7.21
CA GLU A 152 -28.19 -6.33 8.05
C GLU A 152 -28.27 -4.79 7.90
N ILE A 153 -27.13 -4.09 7.93
CA ILE A 153 -27.07 -2.63 7.70
C ILE A 153 -27.59 -2.29 6.30
N LYS A 154 -27.15 -3.00 5.25
CA LYS A 154 -27.63 -2.78 3.88
C LYS A 154 -29.15 -2.97 3.79
N ASN A 155 -29.69 -4.00 4.44
CA ASN A 155 -31.13 -4.24 4.48
C ASN A 155 -31.90 -3.13 5.22
N ILE A 156 -31.36 -2.62 6.34
CA ILE A 156 -31.95 -1.50 7.08
C ILE A 156 -31.96 -0.24 6.21
N ILE A 157 -30.83 0.10 5.58
CA ILE A 157 -30.72 1.25 4.68
C ILE A 157 -31.73 1.12 3.54
N HIS A 158 -31.79 -0.03 2.86
CA HIS A 158 -32.73 -0.31 1.77
C HIS A 158 -34.20 -0.18 2.19
N ARG A 159 -34.55 -0.65 3.40
CA ARG A 159 -35.90 -0.49 3.94
C ARG A 159 -36.24 0.97 4.23
N ARG A 160 -35.27 1.75 4.75
CA ARG A 160 -35.46 3.19 5.03
C ARG A 160 -35.60 4.00 3.76
N THR A 161 -34.76 3.77 2.74
CA THR A 161 -34.92 4.43 1.43
C THR A 161 -36.23 4.06 0.77
N ARG A 162 -36.65 2.78 0.75
CA ARG A 162 -37.95 2.39 0.17
C ARG A 162 -39.16 3.02 0.88
N ARG A 163 -39.08 3.30 2.18
CA ARG A 163 -40.14 4.00 2.91
C ARG A 163 -40.26 5.46 2.50
N ASN A 164 -39.13 6.13 2.22
CA ASN A 164 -39.09 7.54 1.84
C ASN A 164 -39.53 7.80 0.38
N TYR A 165 -39.60 6.77 -0.47
CA TYR A 165 -40.05 6.86 -1.87
C TYR A 165 -41.48 6.33 -2.10
N ARG A 166 -42.21 5.95 -1.04
CA ARG A 166 -43.65 5.70 -1.09
C ARG A 166 -44.36 6.99 -0.66
N ILE A 167 -44.45 7.95 -1.59
CA ILE A 167 -45.42 9.05 -1.58
C ILE A 167 -46.52 8.66 -2.57
#